data_AF-A0A958NQM3-F1
#
_entry.id   AF-A0A958NQM3-F1
#
_cell.length_a   1.000
_cell.length_b   1.000
_cell.length_c   1.000
_cell.angle_alpha   90.00
_cell.angle_beta   90.00
_cell.angle_gamma   90.00
#
_symmetry.space_group_name_H-M   'P 1'
#
loop_
_entity.id
_entity.type
_entity.pdbx_description
1 polymer ?
#
loop_
_entity_poly.entity_id
_entity_poly.type
_entity_poly.pdbx_seq_one_letter_code
_entity_poly.pdbx_strand_id
1 'polypeptide(L)'
;MVDKSTNNCVGQNSFRLKKFLSINDLRDKEFGELDLTPNERLALKNFDRFRITELNKQQSESAFHAKYLQLQVMANLTPYEEFLKEDYFF
;
A
#
# COMPACT_ATOMS: atom_id res chain seq x y z
N MET A 1 1.31 -44.36 9.14
CA MET A 1 0.58 -43.50 8.19
C MET A 1 0.84 -42.07 8.62
N VAL A 2 1.65 -41.33 7.85
CA VAL A 2 1.97 -39.93 8.14
C VAL A 2 1.41 -39.15 6.97
N ASP A 3 0.35 -38.39 7.22
CA ASP A 3 -0.32 -37.56 6.23
C ASP A 3 0.62 -36.45 5.76
N LYS A 4 1.15 -36.60 4.55
CA LYS A 4 1.73 -35.49 3.81
C LYS A 4 0.59 -34.65 3.24
N SER A 5 0.06 -33.75 4.06
CA SER A 5 -0.69 -32.60 3.56
C SER A 5 0.30 -31.66 2.89
N THR A 6 0.51 -31.87 1.60
CA THR A 6 1.19 -30.90 0.73
C THR A 6 0.26 -29.69 0.64
N ASN A 7 0.55 -28.65 1.44
CA ASN A 7 -0.11 -27.36 1.33
C ASN A 7 0.21 -26.77 -0.04
N ASN A 8 -0.72 -26.98 -0.96
CA ASN A 8 -0.73 -26.40 -2.28
C ASN A 8 -1.19 -24.94 -2.12
N CYS A 9 -0.26 -24.02 -1.89
CA CYS A 9 -0.54 -22.58 -1.90
C CYS A 9 -0.78 -22.12 -3.34
N VAL A 10 -2.02 -22.29 -3.77
CA VAL A 10 -2.60 -21.68 -4.96
C VAL A 10 -2.72 -20.19 -4.72
N GLY A 11 -1.97 -19.41 -5.49
CA GLY A 11 -2.09 -17.94 -5.52
C GLY A 11 -1.29 -17.27 -6.63
N GLN A 12 -0.78 -18.03 -7.61
CA GLN A 12 -0.10 -17.47 -8.78
C GLN A 12 -1.12 -17.23 -9.89
N ASN A 13 -1.99 -16.22 -9.76
CA ASN A 13 -2.81 -15.72 -10.88
C ASN A 13 -3.50 -14.37 -10.60
N SER A 14 -2.72 -13.29 -10.42
CA SER A 14 -3.25 -11.93 -10.59
C SER A 14 -2.18 -10.92 -11.02
N PHE A 15 -1.32 -11.26 -11.98
CA PHE A 15 -0.20 -10.38 -12.37
C PHE A 15 0.02 -10.26 -13.88
N ARG A 16 -1.05 -10.01 -14.64
CA ARG A 16 -0.89 -9.40 -15.97
C ARG A 16 -1.82 -8.22 -16.08
N LEU A 17 -1.32 -7.04 -15.66
CA LEU A 17 -1.53 -5.70 -16.25
C LEU A 17 -1.08 -4.53 -15.35
N LYS A 18 -0.57 -4.77 -14.11
CA LYS A 18 0.02 -3.69 -13.29
C LYS A 18 1.54 -3.62 -13.54
N LYS A 19 2.02 -2.52 -14.11
CA LYS A 19 3.45 -2.30 -14.49
C LYS A 19 4.31 -1.74 -13.35
N PHE A 20 3.71 -1.42 -12.21
CA PHE A 20 4.37 -0.76 -11.08
C PHE A 20 3.91 -1.37 -9.75
N LEU A 21 4.70 -1.17 -8.70
CA LEU A 21 4.31 -1.48 -7.32
C LEU A 21 3.61 -0.26 -6.72
N SER A 22 2.47 -0.47 -6.07
CA SER A 22 1.78 0.56 -5.30
C SER A 22 2.00 0.37 -3.81
N ILE A 23 1.52 1.33 -3.00
CA ILE A 23 1.60 1.26 -1.54
C ILE A 23 0.98 -0.03 -0.99
N ASN A 24 -0.18 -0.46 -1.50
CA ASN A 24 -0.78 -1.72 -1.06
C ASN A 24 0.06 -2.94 -1.44
N ASP A 25 0.68 -2.97 -2.62
CA ASP A 25 1.59 -4.08 -2.97
C ASP A 25 2.79 -4.14 -2.01
N LEU A 26 3.29 -2.99 -1.57
CA LEU A 26 4.37 -2.93 -0.56
C LEU A 26 3.91 -3.42 0.82
N ARG A 27 2.66 -3.15 1.21
CA ARG A 27 2.08 -3.68 2.46
C ARG A 27 1.91 -5.19 2.40
N ASP A 28 1.45 -5.72 1.27
CA ASP A 28 1.33 -7.16 1.07
C ASP A 28 2.71 -7.83 1.13
N LYS A 29 3.72 -7.18 0.56
CA LYS A 29 5.13 -7.60 0.65
C LYS A 29 5.63 -7.61 2.10
N GLU A 30 5.40 -6.55 2.86
CA GLU A 30 5.77 -6.45 4.28
C GLU A 30 5.05 -7.51 5.14
N PHE A 31 3.75 -7.71 4.91
CA PHE A 31 2.95 -8.71 5.61
C PHE A 31 3.38 -10.15 5.29
N GLY A 32 3.82 -10.39 4.06
CA GLY A 32 4.42 -11.66 3.63
C GLY A 32 5.86 -11.88 4.08
N GLU A 33 6.38 -11.04 4.98
CA GLU A 33 7.76 -11.07 5.50
C GLU A 33 8.84 -10.95 4.41
N LEU A 34 8.51 -10.33 3.27
CA LEU A 34 9.46 -10.05 2.20
C LEU A 34 10.18 -8.73 2.45
N ASP A 35 11.49 -8.72 2.22
CA ASP A 35 12.32 -7.53 2.46
C ASP A 35 11.94 -6.35 1.56
N LEU A 36 11.59 -5.24 2.19
CA LEU A 36 11.44 -3.96 1.52
C LEU A 36 12.81 -3.31 1.26
N THR A 37 12.94 -2.60 0.15
CA THR A 37 14.10 -1.72 -0.07
C THR A 37 13.99 -0.47 0.82
N PRO A 38 15.09 0.30 1.03
CA PRO A 38 15.02 1.56 1.77
C PRO A 38 14.00 2.54 1.20
N ASN A 39 13.89 2.64 -0.12
CA ASN A 39 12.93 3.52 -0.79
C ASN A 39 11.48 3.04 -0.62
N GLU A 40 11.23 1.73 -0.72
CA GLU A 40 9.90 1.15 -0.48
C GLU A 40 9.43 1.45 0.95
N ARG A 41 10.31 1.24 1.96
CA ARG A 41 10.01 1.61 3.35
C ARG A 41 9.77 3.11 3.53
N LEU A 42 10.56 3.95 2.85
CA LEU A 42 10.40 5.39 2.93
C LEU A 42 9.06 5.83 2.32
N ALA A 43 8.66 5.27 1.19
CA ALA A 43 7.38 5.55 0.56
C ALA A 43 6.18 5.15 1.45
N LEU A 44 6.25 4.00 2.13
CA LEU A 44 5.23 3.62 3.14
C LEU A 44 5.11 4.69 4.23
N LYS A 45 6.23 5.10 4.83
CA LYS A 45 6.26 6.14 5.88
C LYS A 45 5.72 7.48 5.40
N ASN A 46 6.08 7.88 4.18
CA ASN A 46 5.62 9.15 3.60
C ASN A 46 4.11 9.11 3.32
N PHE A 47 3.61 8.02 2.73
CA PHE A 47 2.19 7.86 2.48
C PHE A 47 1.38 7.80 3.78
N ASP A 48 1.85 7.09 4.80
CA ASP A 48 1.16 7.02 6.10
C ASP A 48 1.04 8.39 6.77
N ARG A 49 2.12 9.19 6.75
CA ARG A 49 2.12 10.56 7.27
C ARG A 49 1.20 11.48 6.48
N PHE A 50 1.25 11.41 5.15
CA PHE A 50 0.36 12.15 4.26
C PHE A 50 -1.11 11.78 4.52
N ARG A 51 -1.43 10.49 4.59
CA ARG A 51 -2.79 9.98 4.86
C ARG A 51 -3.33 10.50 6.18
N ILE A 52 -2.57 10.40 7.27
CA ILE A 52 -2.99 10.89 8.58
C ILE A 52 -3.22 12.41 8.54
N THR A 53 -2.27 13.15 7.95
CA THR A 53 -2.35 14.60 7.81
C THR A 53 -3.59 15.01 7.02
N GLU A 54 -3.88 14.38 5.89
CA GLU A 54 -5.04 14.68 5.07
C GLU A 54 -6.36 14.34 5.75
N LEU A 55 -6.44 13.20 6.44
CA LEU A 55 -7.64 12.80 7.17
C LEU A 55 -7.93 13.74 8.34
N ASN A 56 -6.90 14.18 9.07
CA ASN A 56 -7.04 15.11 10.20
C ASN A 56 -7.48 16.52 9.78
N LYS A 57 -7.34 16.91 8.51
CA LYS A 57 -7.84 18.18 7.99
C LYS A 57 -9.35 18.21 7.80
N GLN A 58 -10.02 17.04 7.75
CA GLN A 58 -11.43 16.97 7.41
C GLN A 58 -12.31 17.35 8.61
N GLN A 59 -13.27 18.26 8.39
CA GLN A 59 -14.12 18.81 9.46
C GLN A 59 -15.49 18.14 9.58
N SER A 60 -15.81 17.22 8.67
CA SER A 60 -17.08 16.49 8.68
C SER A 60 -16.86 15.03 8.33
N GLU A 61 -17.78 14.19 8.81
CA GLU A 61 -17.76 12.76 8.53
C GLU A 61 -17.84 12.47 7.03
N SER A 62 -18.71 13.18 6.30
CA SER A 62 -18.82 13.02 4.84
C SER A 62 -17.52 13.37 4.12
N ALA A 63 -16.86 14.47 4.50
CA ALA A 63 -15.57 14.85 3.93
C ALA A 63 -14.46 13.85 4.28
N PHE A 64 -14.46 13.34 5.51
CA PHE A 64 -13.55 12.28 5.94
C PHE A 64 -13.70 11.03 5.08
N HIS A 65 -14.92 10.53 4.88
CA HIS A 65 -15.18 9.34 4.06
C HIS A 65 -14.77 9.56 2.60
N ALA A 66 -15.07 10.72 2.03
CA ALA A 66 -14.66 11.06 0.66
C ALA A 66 -13.13 11.08 0.52
N LYS A 67 -12.43 11.71 1.48
CA LYS A 67 -10.96 11.78 1.51
C LYS A 67 -10.34 10.40 1.74
N TYR A 68 -10.92 9.60 2.64
CA TYR A 68 -10.48 8.23 2.89
C TYR A 68 -10.57 7.37 1.63
N LEU A 69 -11.69 7.44 0.90
CA LEU A 69 -11.85 6.73 -0.37
C LEU A 69 -10.79 7.17 -1.40
N GLN A 70 -10.55 8.48 -1.54
CA GLN A 70 -9.51 9.01 -2.41
C GLN A 70 -8.13 8.42 -2.07
N LEU A 71 -7.77 8.41 -0.78
CA LEU A 71 -6.49 7.88 -0.31
C LEU A 71 -6.36 6.36 -0.54
N GLN A 72 -7.45 5.61 -0.39
CA GLN A 72 -7.48 4.18 -0.72
C GLN A 72 -7.26 3.93 -2.22
N VAL A 73 -7.89 4.73 -3.09
CA VAL A 73 -7.64 4.64 -4.54
C VAL A 73 -6.18 4.94 -4.85
N MET A 74 -5.61 5.99 -4.26
CA MET A 74 -4.20 6.34 -4.44
C MET A 74 -3.27 5.20 -4.03
N ALA A 75 -3.52 4.56 -2.88
CA ALA A 75 -2.70 3.44 -2.39
C ALA A 75 -2.68 2.21 -3.31
N ASN A 76 -3.73 2.02 -4.11
CA ASN A 76 -3.88 0.89 -5.03
C ASN A 76 -3.39 1.21 -6.45
N LEU A 77 -3.60 2.44 -6.92
CA LEU A 77 -3.47 2.80 -8.34
C LEU A 77 -2.31 3.75 -8.66
N THR A 78 -1.49 4.11 -7.67
CA THR A 78 -0.33 5.01 -7.86
C THR A 78 0.98 4.25 -7.66
N PRO A 79 2.00 4.45 -8.53
CA PRO A 79 3.35 3.95 -8.26
C PRO A 79 3.87 4.47 -6.92
N TYR A 80 4.53 3.62 -6.15
CA TYR A 80 5.01 4.00 -4.81
C TYR A 80 6.04 5.15 -4.88
N GLU A 81 6.75 5.28 -6.00
CA GLU A 81 7.74 6.34 -6.24
C GLU A 81 7.12 7.74 -6.20
N GLU A 82 5.80 7.86 -6.43
CA GLU A 82 5.08 9.14 -6.25
C GLU A 82 5.28 9.68 -4.83
N PHE A 83 5.23 8.79 -3.84
CA PHE A 83 5.35 9.14 -2.42
C PHE A 83 6.80 9.34 -1.97
N LEU A 84 7.76 9.33 -2.89
CA LEU A 84 9.14 9.74 -2.66
C LEU A 84 9.39 11.21 -3.06
N LYS A 85 8.39 11.90 -3.61
CA LYS A 85 8.49 13.33 -3.91
C LYS A 85 8.42 14.17 -2.65
N GLU A 86 9.03 15.35 -2.70
CA GLU A 86 9.10 16.30 -1.59
C GLU A 86 7.72 16.70 -1.04
N ASP A 87 6.70 16.70 -1.90
CA ASP A 87 5.29 16.95 -1.54
C ASP A 87 4.77 16.01 -0.43
N TYR A 88 5.45 14.89 -0.16
CA TYR A 88 5.07 13.89 0.83
C TYR A 88 6.02 13.81 2.04
N PHE A 89 6.97 14.74 2.18
CA PHE A 89 7.96 14.76 3.28
C PHE A 89 7.44 15.51 4.51
N PHE A 90 6.24 15.15 4.97
CA PHE A 90 5.63 15.71 6.18
C PHE A 90 6.30 15.21 7.47
#